data_AF-A0A9P4LE40-F1
#
_entry.id   AF-A0A9P4LE40-F1
#
_cell.length_a   1.000
_cell.length_b   1.000
_cell.length_c   1.000
_cell.angle_alpha   90.00
_cell.angle_beta   90.00
_cell.angle_gamma   90.00
#
_symmetry.space_group_name_H-M   'P 1'
#
loop_
_entity.id
_entity.type
_entity.pdbx_description
1 polymer ?
#
loop_
_entity_poly.entity_id
_entity_poly.type
_entity_poly.pdbx_seq_one_letter_code
_entity_poly.pdbx_strand_id
1 'polypeptide(L)'
;MTSSTEPSFKPPPIVVCLCQEHCLGIGRKIYNPSQVCPDCLKRHDPQQLRVWADNDTAALSLIDEESARKQVLKRNIEAHGRYFCAFEDPDYQHCRWRQSDLNLRGTRLNCSSVRTKGTACARCWNRHLQKIQIIQYFTPTGHCHEEADKAVARLEGTEASTEGSKTVDCSMLPILLLIMLAPPKPHCAFGVACDSSPEGQEKGPNICSWCKNMSFDALYEKSETQPETRYIKRLIDAYMHQLERDSEERIIKGWSYLCACKDPEYRFQTWRQDFNPRDSRVCGTVRHRGQLCARCYRKALEQDQSWLAHFEGDRLGFPCVFEDPRLRRQTDMSWRIGPVDELGRPDPCWEKDSRKHGRCERAGQKNQLCQKCFNRMCEIRGFGRYFDTEWGTLREGFGV
;
A
#
# COMPACT_ATOMS: atom_id res chain seq x y z
N MET A 1 -58.92 11.47 -47.87
CA MET A 1 -58.42 10.78 -46.67
C MET A 1 -57.26 9.87 -47.08
N THR A 2 -56.03 10.34 -46.93
CA THR A 2 -54.81 9.56 -47.21
C THR A 2 -54.15 9.24 -45.87
N SER A 3 -54.30 8.00 -45.47
CA SER A 3 -53.68 7.39 -44.29
C SER A 3 -52.17 7.28 -44.52
N SER A 4 -51.41 8.22 -43.97
CA SER A 4 -49.96 8.09 -43.80
C SER A 4 -49.68 7.19 -42.59
N THR A 5 -49.52 5.88 -42.85
CA THR A 5 -48.97 4.92 -41.89
C THR A 5 -47.49 5.23 -41.71
N GLU A 6 -47.16 6.08 -40.73
CA GLU A 6 -45.78 6.24 -40.28
C GLU A 6 -45.29 4.89 -39.71
N PRO A 7 -44.15 4.35 -40.18
CA PRO A 7 -43.59 3.14 -39.59
C PRO A 7 -43.17 3.46 -38.14
N SER A 8 -43.80 2.77 -37.17
CA SER A 8 -43.63 3.03 -35.74
C SER A 8 -42.25 2.69 -35.17
N PHE A 9 -41.34 2.15 -35.99
CA PHE A 9 -39.97 1.82 -35.61
C PHE A 9 -38.97 2.76 -36.29
N LYS A 10 -38.46 3.74 -35.54
CA LYS A 10 -37.27 4.49 -35.95
C LYS A 10 -36.08 3.52 -36.03
N PRO A 11 -35.31 3.49 -37.13
CA PRO A 11 -34.12 2.66 -37.20
C PRO A 11 -33.15 3.04 -36.08
N PRO A 12 -32.37 2.07 -35.55
CA PRO A 12 -31.41 2.36 -34.49
C PRO A 12 -30.42 3.43 -34.97
N PRO A 13 -30.05 4.39 -34.11
CA PRO A 13 -29.13 5.46 -34.48
C PRO A 13 -27.80 4.89 -35.00
N ILE A 14 -27.22 5.51 -36.02
CA ILE A 14 -25.92 5.14 -36.54
C ILE A 14 -24.85 5.85 -35.70
N VAL A 15 -23.92 5.09 -35.14
CA VAL A 15 -22.81 5.59 -34.33
C VAL A 15 -21.52 5.41 -35.11
N VAL A 16 -20.90 6.51 -35.51
CA VAL A 16 -19.60 6.50 -36.18
C VAL A 16 -18.49 6.64 -35.14
N CYS A 17 -17.54 5.69 -35.10
CA CYS A 17 -16.50 5.68 -34.08
C CYS A 17 -15.29 4.80 -34.46
N LEU A 18 -14.09 5.24 -34.12
CA LEU A 18 -12.84 4.48 -34.28
C LEU A 18 -12.73 3.27 -33.35
N CYS A 19 -13.48 3.21 -32.25
CA CYS A 19 -13.32 2.17 -31.23
C CYS A 19 -13.85 0.78 -31.62
N GLN A 20 -14.33 0.56 -32.85
CA GLN A 20 -14.82 -0.73 -33.38
C GLN A 20 -15.70 -1.51 -32.37
N GLU A 21 -15.32 -2.74 -32.01
CA GLU A 21 -16.00 -3.61 -31.04
C GLU A 21 -16.01 -3.03 -29.62
N HIS A 22 -15.08 -2.13 -29.31
CA HIS A 22 -15.00 -1.42 -28.03
C HIS A 22 -15.85 -0.13 -28.00
N CYS A 23 -16.56 0.19 -29.09
CA CYS A 23 -17.42 1.37 -29.12
C CYS A 23 -18.57 1.26 -28.11
N LEU A 24 -18.76 2.33 -27.32
CA LEU A 24 -19.75 2.40 -26.24
C LEU A 24 -21.07 3.07 -26.67
N GLY A 25 -21.16 3.54 -27.91
CA GLY A 25 -22.37 4.18 -28.42
C GLY A 25 -23.51 3.19 -28.65
N ILE A 26 -24.74 3.66 -28.42
CA ILE A 26 -25.98 2.89 -28.60
C ILE A 26 -26.39 2.97 -30.07
N GLY A 27 -26.60 1.82 -30.73
CA GLY A 27 -27.10 1.73 -32.10
C GLY A 27 -26.17 0.98 -33.07
N ARG A 28 -26.36 1.19 -34.38
CA ARG A 28 -25.55 0.54 -35.42
C ARG A 28 -24.18 1.21 -35.49
N LYS A 29 -23.13 0.47 -35.18
CA LYS A 29 -21.75 0.98 -35.12
C LYS A 29 -21.09 0.93 -36.50
N ILE A 30 -20.52 2.04 -36.94
CA ILE A 30 -19.73 2.15 -38.17
C ILE A 30 -18.33 2.61 -37.78
N TYR A 31 -17.32 1.86 -38.21
CA TYR A 31 -15.94 2.22 -37.98
C TYR A 31 -15.55 3.43 -38.86
N ASN A 32 -14.92 4.42 -38.25
CA ASN A 32 -14.26 5.52 -38.95
C ASN A 32 -13.02 5.93 -38.13
N PRO A 33 -11.81 5.87 -38.69
CA PRO A 33 -10.58 6.16 -37.96
C PRO A 33 -10.48 7.60 -37.46
N SER A 34 -11.14 8.55 -38.14
CA SER A 34 -11.03 9.98 -37.87
C SER A 34 -12.11 10.52 -36.92
N GLN A 35 -12.97 9.67 -36.36
CA GLN A 35 -14.07 10.08 -35.48
C GLN A 35 -14.15 9.25 -34.20
N VAL A 36 -14.42 9.92 -33.08
CA VAL A 36 -14.74 9.28 -31.79
C VAL A 36 -16.16 9.66 -31.42
N CYS A 37 -17.04 8.68 -31.17
CA CYS A 37 -18.39 9.00 -30.74
C CYS A 37 -18.40 9.63 -29.33
N PRO A 38 -19.42 10.44 -28.97
CA PRO A 38 -19.46 11.13 -27.69
C PRO A 38 -19.36 10.21 -26.47
N ASP A 39 -19.94 9.01 -26.56
CA ASP A 39 -19.90 8.03 -25.46
C ASP A 39 -18.48 7.48 -25.25
N CYS A 40 -17.77 7.15 -26.33
CA CYS A 40 -16.38 6.74 -26.27
C CYS A 40 -15.49 7.86 -25.75
N LEU A 41 -15.66 9.08 -26.26
CA LEU A 41 -14.88 10.25 -25.88
C LEU A 41 -15.02 10.57 -24.39
N LYS A 42 -16.25 10.43 -23.85
CA LYS A 42 -16.52 10.67 -22.44
C LYS A 42 -16.04 9.53 -21.54
N ARG A 43 -16.13 8.27 -21.99
CA ARG A 43 -16.05 7.09 -21.12
C ARG A 43 -14.79 6.25 -21.24
N HIS A 44 -14.08 6.30 -22.36
CA HIS A 44 -12.78 5.63 -22.49
C HIS A 44 -11.65 6.46 -21.88
N ASP A 45 -10.55 5.78 -21.56
CA ASP A 45 -9.32 6.45 -21.18
C ASP A 45 -8.72 7.22 -22.38
N PRO A 46 -8.29 8.49 -22.22
CA PRO A 46 -7.71 9.25 -23.31
C PRO A 46 -6.48 8.59 -23.93
N GLN A 47 -5.61 7.94 -23.14
CA GLN A 47 -4.42 7.27 -23.70
C GLN A 47 -4.83 6.09 -24.59
N GLN A 48 -5.83 5.34 -24.17
CA GLN A 48 -6.35 4.23 -24.97
C GLN A 48 -6.99 4.71 -26.27
N LEU A 49 -7.76 5.81 -26.21
CA LEU A 49 -8.30 6.43 -27.43
C LEU A 49 -7.17 6.90 -28.35
N ARG A 50 -6.07 7.44 -27.82
CA ARG A 50 -4.89 7.82 -28.63
C ARG A 50 -4.21 6.62 -29.27
N VAL A 51 -4.11 5.49 -28.56
CA VAL A 51 -3.59 4.23 -29.12
C VAL A 51 -4.46 3.75 -30.27
N TRP A 52 -5.78 3.76 -30.10
CA TRP A 52 -6.70 3.35 -31.16
C TRP A 52 -6.81 4.34 -32.33
N ALA A 53 -6.54 5.62 -32.10
CA ALA A 53 -6.51 6.63 -33.14
C ALA A 53 -5.33 6.44 -34.11
N ASP A 54 -4.29 5.70 -33.71
CA ASP A 54 -3.14 5.33 -34.56
C ASP A 54 -2.57 6.49 -35.38
N ASN A 55 -2.27 7.59 -34.70
CA ASN A 55 -1.76 8.84 -35.28
C ASN A 55 -2.71 9.61 -36.22
N ASP A 56 -4.00 9.26 -36.30
CA ASP A 56 -5.00 10.07 -37.02
C ASP A 56 -5.17 11.43 -36.33
N THR A 57 -4.85 12.49 -37.06
CA THR A 57 -4.78 13.86 -36.52
C THR A 57 -6.14 14.41 -36.11
N ALA A 58 -7.22 14.02 -36.80
CA ALA A 58 -8.57 14.48 -36.51
C ALA A 58 -9.10 13.82 -35.23
N ALA A 59 -8.91 12.50 -35.08
CA ALA A 59 -9.27 11.78 -33.87
C ALA A 59 -8.46 12.25 -32.66
N LEU A 60 -7.14 12.45 -32.82
CA LEU A 60 -6.28 12.97 -31.75
C LEU A 60 -6.73 14.37 -31.30
N SER A 61 -7.08 15.26 -32.24
CA SER A 61 -7.57 16.60 -31.93
C SER A 61 -8.85 16.56 -31.08
N LEU A 62 -9.80 15.67 -31.41
CA LEU A 62 -11.04 15.49 -30.63
C LEU A 62 -10.75 14.97 -29.21
N ILE A 63 -9.79 14.05 -29.05
CA ILE A 63 -9.41 13.50 -27.75
C ILE A 63 -8.74 14.56 -26.86
N ASP A 64 -7.88 15.38 -27.46
CA ASP A 64 -7.17 16.45 -26.74
C ASP A 64 -8.12 17.58 -26.35
N GLU A 65 -9.08 17.93 -27.20
CA GLU A 65 -10.13 18.91 -26.89
C GLU A 65 -10.98 18.47 -25.68
N GLU A 66 -11.45 17.21 -25.67
CA GLU A 66 -12.22 16.68 -24.53
C GLU A 66 -11.37 16.64 -23.25
N SER A 67 -10.09 16.27 -23.37
CA SER A 67 -9.16 16.22 -22.24
C SER A 67 -8.96 17.62 -21.64
N ALA A 68 -8.77 18.64 -22.49
CA ALA A 68 -8.68 20.03 -22.08
C ALA A 68 -9.98 20.52 -21.42
N ARG A 69 -11.14 20.19 -21.99
CA ARG A 69 -12.46 20.51 -21.42
C ARG A 69 -12.65 19.93 -20.02
N LYS A 70 -12.24 18.68 -19.80
CA LYS A 70 -12.27 18.03 -18.47
C LYS A 70 -11.35 18.72 -17.47
N GLN A 71 -10.16 19.14 -17.89
CA GLN A 71 -9.22 19.89 -17.04
C GLN A 71 -9.76 21.27 -16.63
N VAL A 72 -10.50 21.96 -17.50
CA VAL A 72 -11.19 23.21 -17.15
C VAL A 72 -12.32 22.96 -16.15
N LEU A 73 -13.14 21.94 -16.40
CA LEU A 73 -14.24 21.58 -15.48
C LEU A 73 -13.71 21.22 -14.09
N LYS A 74 -12.55 20.54 -14.02
CA LYS A 74 -11.88 20.20 -12.76
C LYS A 74 -11.52 21.45 -11.98
N ARG A 75 -10.82 22.39 -12.62
CA ARG A 75 -10.43 23.66 -11.99
C ARG A 75 -11.65 24.41 -11.43
N ASN A 76 -12.75 24.42 -12.17
CA ASN A 76 -13.99 25.06 -11.72
C ASN A 76 -14.58 24.36 -10.48
N ILE A 77 -14.58 23.04 -10.44
CA ILE A 77 -15.09 22.27 -9.29
C ILE A 77 -14.18 22.45 -8.06
N GLU A 78 -12.86 22.36 -8.25
CA GLU A 78 -11.84 22.55 -7.21
C GLU A 78 -11.89 23.97 -6.60
N ALA A 79 -12.19 24.99 -7.41
CA ALA A 79 -12.37 26.36 -6.92
C ALA A 79 -13.53 26.52 -5.93
N HIS A 80 -14.49 25.59 -5.91
CA HIS A 80 -15.64 25.61 -4.99
C HIS A 80 -15.47 24.64 -3.80
N GLY A 81 -14.24 24.20 -3.51
CA GLY A 81 -13.95 23.30 -2.39
C GLY A 81 -14.54 21.89 -2.57
N ARG A 82 -14.78 21.49 -3.81
CA ARG A 82 -15.22 20.14 -4.19
C ARG A 82 -14.19 19.54 -5.14
N TYR A 83 -14.18 18.23 -5.27
CA TYR A 83 -13.22 17.53 -6.13
C TYR A 83 -13.95 16.56 -7.05
N PHE A 84 -13.31 16.17 -8.15
CA PHE A 84 -13.84 15.07 -8.93
C PHE A 84 -13.75 13.76 -8.16
N CYS A 85 -14.71 12.87 -8.43
CA CYS A 85 -14.57 11.47 -8.05
C CYS A 85 -13.23 10.96 -8.61
N ALA A 86 -12.49 10.18 -7.82
CA ALA A 86 -11.20 9.65 -8.23
C ALA A 86 -11.24 8.94 -9.59
N PHE A 87 -12.37 8.39 -10.03
CA PHE A 87 -12.56 7.76 -11.35
C PHE A 87 -12.80 8.71 -12.53
N GLU A 88 -13.22 9.94 -12.27
CA GLU A 88 -13.49 10.97 -13.28
C GLU A 88 -12.41 12.05 -13.30
N ASP A 89 -11.60 12.14 -12.24
CA ASP A 89 -10.54 13.14 -12.14
C ASP A 89 -9.42 12.84 -13.17
N PRO A 90 -9.10 13.79 -14.06
CA PRO A 90 -8.05 13.59 -15.06
C PRO A 90 -6.64 13.44 -14.46
N ASP A 91 -6.39 13.86 -13.21
CA ASP A 91 -5.08 13.67 -12.57
C ASP A 91 -4.71 12.18 -12.39
N TYR A 92 -5.72 11.31 -12.26
CA TYR A 92 -5.51 9.87 -12.08
C TYR A 92 -5.57 9.08 -13.39
N GLN A 93 -5.54 9.73 -14.56
CA GLN A 93 -5.60 9.05 -15.86
C GLN A 93 -4.44 8.06 -16.07
N HIS A 94 -3.28 8.31 -15.46
CA HIS A 94 -2.10 7.47 -15.59
C HIS A 94 -2.02 6.35 -14.53
N CYS A 95 -2.96 6.30 -13.59
CA CYS A 95 -2.92 5.32 -12.52
C CYS A 95 -3.23 3.91 -13.04
N ARG A 96 -2.44 2.92 -12.61
CA ARG A 96 -2.52 1.52 -13.10
C ARG A 96 -3.91 0.89 -12.96
N TRP A 97 -4.69 1.28 -11.95
CA TRP A 97 -6.06 0.81 -11.76
C TRP A 97 -7.07 1.33 -12.80
N ARG A 98 -6.64 2.21 -13.73
CA ARG A 98 -7.41 2.62 -14.91
C ARG A 98 -6.99 1.92 -16.21
N GLN A 99 -5.97 1.07 -16.19
CA GLN A 99 -5.47 0.37 -17.39
C GLN A 99 -6.46 -0.71 -17.91
N SER A 100 -6.16 -1.26 -19.10
CA SER A 100 -7.00 -2.14 -19.93
C SER A 100 -7.81 -3.21 -19.20
N ASP A 101 -7.25 -3.82 -18.15
CA ASP A 101 -7.86 -4.94 -17.41
C ASP A 101 -8.91 -4.48 -16.40
N LEU A 102 -8.83 -3.21 -16.00
CA LEU A 102 -9.75 -2.54 -15.08
C LEU A 102 -10.56 -1.47 -15.78
N ASN A 103 -10.50 -1.39 -17.11
CA ASN A 103 -11.41 -0.58 -17.90
C ASN A 103 -12.81 -0.94 -17.48
N LEU A 104 -13.40 -0.07 -16.67
CA LEU A 104 -14.71 -0.27 -16.10
C LEU A 104 -15.74 -0.05 -17.21
N ARG A 105 -15.81 -1.02 -18.13
CA ARG A 105 -16.63 -1.04 -19.34
C ARG A 105 -18.03 -0.58 -18.97
N GLY A 106 -18.43 0.60 -19.46
CA GLY A 106 -19.77 1.15 -19.28
C GLY A 106 -20.10 1.77 -17.90
N THR A 107 -19.14 1.93 -16.99
CA THR A 107 -19.43 2.35 -15.60
C THR A 107 -19.03 3.78 -15.23
N ARG A 108 -18.55 4.60 -16.18
CA ARG A 108 -18.52 6.06 -15.98
C ARG A 108 -19.98 6.53 -15.88
N LEU A 109 -20.47 6.51 -14.65
CA LEU A 109 -21.72 7.12 -14.24
C LEU A 109 -21.49 8.63 -14.22
N ASN A 110 -22.56 9.42 -14.26
CA ASN A 110 -22.51 10.82 -13.84
C ASN A 110 -22.14 10.85 -12.35
N CYS A 111 -20.87 10.58 -12.01
CA CYS A 111 -20.39 10.50 -10.63
C CYS A 111 -20.34 11.95 -10.10
N SER A 112 -20.94 12.15 -8.92
CA SER A 112 -21.00 13.45 -8.26
C SER A 112 -19.61 13.89 -7.79
N SER A 113 -19.40 15.20 -7.70
CA SER A 113 -18.25 15.79 -7.00
C SER A 113 -18.16 15.28 -5.56
N VAL A 114 -16.96 15.02 -5.06
CA VAL A 114 -16.67 14.60 -3.69
C VAL A 114 -16.10 15.76 -2.87
N ARG A 115 -16.10 15.65 -1.54
CA ARG A 115 -15.56 16.69 -0.64
C ARG A 115 -14.05 16.60 -0.43
N THR A 116 -13.45 15.44 -0.73
CA THR A 116 -12.03 15.16 -0.48
C THR A 116 -11.37 14.69 -1.76
N LYS A 117 -10.23 15.28 -2.12
CA LYS A 117 -9.44 14.91 -3.31
C LYS A 117 -9.02 13.44 -3.26
N GLY A 118 -9.01 12.77 -4.40
CA GLY A 118 -8.62 11.36 -4.48
C GLY A 118 -9.65 10.36 -3.92
N THR A 119 -10.86 10.81 -3.58
CA THR A 119 -11.93 9.94 -3.09
C THR A 119 -12.85 9.46 -4.23
N ALA A 120 -13.17 8.17 -4.26
CA ALA A 120 -14.24 7.64 -5.10
C ALA A 120 -15.61 7.97 -4.47
N CYS A 121 -16.57 8.48 -5.25
CA CYS A 121 -17.90 8.75 -4.72
C CYS A 121 -18.61 7.46 -4.30
N ALA A 122 -19.60 7.53 -3.39
CA ALA A 122 -20.27 6.35 -2.83
C ALA A 122 -20.84 5.38 -3.89
N ARG A 123 -21.34 5.90 -5.02
CA ARG A 123 -21.83 5.08 -6.14
C ARG A 123 -20.70 4.33 -6.83
N CYS A 124 -19.62 5.04 -7.14
CA CYS A 124 -18.42 4.51 -7.76
C CYS A 124 -17.71 3.50 -6.80
N TRP A 125 -17.68 3.76 -5.48
CA TRP A 125 -17.12 2.89 -4.44
C TRP A 125 -17.90 1.57 -4.25
N ASN A 126 -19.19 1.66 -3.92
CA ASN A 126 -20.02 0.49 -3.56
C ASN A 126 -20.26 -0.47 -4.72
N ARG A 127 -20.35 0.03 -5.96
CA ARG A 127 -20.65 -0.84 -7.12
C ARG A 127 -19.42 -1.54 -7.68
N HIS A 128 -18.23 -0.94 -7.57
CA HIS A 128 -17.07 -1.36 -8.36
C HIS A 128 -15.86 -1.69 -7.49
N LEU A 129 -15.45 -0.80 -6.58
CA LEU A 129 -14.20 -1.00 -5.82
C LEU A 129 -14.29 -2.14 -4.80
N GLN A 130 -15.46 -2.35 -4.19
CA GLN A 130 -15.68 -3.50 -3.32
C GLN A 130 -15.65 -4.85 -4.08
N LYS A 131 -16.06 -4.86 -5.36
CA LYS A 131 -16.21 -6.09 -6.16
C LYS A 131 -14.94 -6.50 -6.91
N ILE A 132 -14.10 -5.54 -7.29
CA ILE A 132 -12.95 -5.78 -8.17
C ILE A 132 -11.63 -5.96 -7.36
N GLN A 133 -11.70 -6.05 -6.03
CA GLN A 133 -10.53 -6.26 -5.15
C GLN A 133 -9.37 -5.26 -5.36
N ILE A 134 -9.65 -4.04 -5.84
CA ILE A 134 -8.66 -2.96 -6.08
C ILE A 134 -8.26 -2.26 -4.75
N ILE A 135 -8.47 -2.94 -3.61
CA ILE A 135 -8.23 -2.43 -2.24
C ILE A 135 -6.75 -2.05 -2.02
N GLN A 136 -5.86 -2.51 -2.89
CA GLN A 136 -4.45 -2.14 -2.89
C GLN A 136 -4.16 -0.67 -3.25
N TYR A 137 -5.08 0.03 -3.94
CA TYR A 137 -4.89 1.43 -4.35
C TYR A 137 -5.80 2.41 -3.60
N PHE A 138 -6.83 1.92 -2.91
CA PHE A 138 -7.79 2.72 -2.17
C PHE A 138 -8.03 2.14 -0.78
N THR A 139 -8.04 3.01 0.22
CA THR A 139 -8.49 2.69 1.58
C THR A 139 -9.92 2.11 1.59
N PRO A 140 -10.34 1.38 2.64
CA PRO A 140 -11.71 0.85 2.76
C PRO A 140 -12.84 1.89 2.72
N THR A 141 -12.52 3.19 2.80
CA THR A 141 -13.47 4.30 2.68
C THR A 141 -13.45 4.95 1.29
N GLY A 142 -12.66 4.42 0.35
CA GLY A 142 -12.58 4.91 -1.03
C GLY A 142 -11.64 6.06 -1.29
N HIS A 143 -10.72 6.34 -0.37
CA HIS A 143 -9.65 7.31 -0.56
C HIS A 143 -8.41 6.67 -1.20
N CYS A 144 -7.86 7.28 -2.25
CA CYS A 144 -6.61 6.81 -2.88
C CYS A 144 -5.45 6.85 -1.86
N HIS A 145 -4.64 5.79 -1.83
CA HIS A 145 -3.47 5.72 -0.94
C HIS A 145 -2.46 6.84 -1.22
N GLU A 146 -2.17 7.15 -2.48
CA GLU A 146 -1.22 8.22 -2.85
C GLU A 146 -1.63 9.59 -2.32
N GLU A 147 -2.93 9.91 -2.29
CA GLU A 147 -3.42 11.16 -1.71
C GLU A 147 -3.53 11.11 -0.19
N ALA A 148 -3.81 9.93 0.38
CA ALA A 148 -3.78 9.76 1.83
C ALA A 148 -2.35 10.01 2.36
N ASP A 149 -1.35 9.48 1.67
CA ASP A 149 0.06 9.64 2.02
C ASP A 149 0.52 11.10 1.87
N LYS A 150 0.08 11.80 0.80
CA LYS A 150 0.33 13.25 0.64
C LYS A 150 -0.35 14.08 1.73
N ALA A 151 -1.56 13.72 2.16
CA ALA A 151 -2.26 14.42 3.24
C ALA A 151 -1.55 14.24 4.59
N VAL A 152 -1.02 13.05 4.87
CA VAL A 152 -0.20 12.78 6.06
C VAL A 152 1.11 13.57 6.00
N ALA A 153 1.80 13.60 4.87
CA ALA A 153 3.03 14.38 4.70
C ALA A 153 2.83 15.90 4.89
N ARG A 154 1.64 16.43 4.56
CA ARG A 154 1.29 17.85 4.80
C ARG A 154 1.04 18.15 6.28
N LEU A 155 0.50 17.19 7.03
CA LEU A 155 0.30 17.32 8.48
C LEU A 155 1.64 17.28 9.21
N GLU A 156 2.56 16.40 8.80
CA GLU A 156 3.91 16.30 9.36
C GLU A 156 4.80 17.52 9.03
N GLY A 157 4.52 18.25 7.95
CA GLY A 157 5.22 19.49 7.59
C GLY A 157 4.73 20.76 8.31
N THR A 158 3.64 20.68 9.08
CA THR A 158 3.01 21.86 9.71
C THR A 158 3.35 21.99 11.21
N GLU A 159 4.06 21.04 11.81
CA GLU A 159 4.43 21.09 13.25
C GLU A 159 5.62 22.02 13.58
N ALA A 160 6.08 22.84 12.62
CA ALA A 160 7.13 23.83 12.83
C ALA A 160 6.65 25.26 12.56
N SER A 161 5.53 25.69 13.16
CA SER A 161 5.16 27.11 13.32
C SER A 161 4.05 27.26 14.36
N THR A 162 4.37 27.98 15.41
CA THR A 162 3.63 28.17 16.67
C THR A 162 2.34 29.01 16.54
N GLU A 163 1.39 28.70 17.44
CA GLU A 163 0.43 29.59 18.13
C GLU A 163 -0.63 30.39 17.35
N GLY A 164 -1.91 30.15 17.70
CA GLY A 164 -3.02 30.99 17.26
C GLY A 164 -4.40 30.43 17.60
N SER A 165 -4.79 30.55 18.87
CA SER A 165 -6.14 30.29 19.40
C SER A 165 -7.28 30.85 18.55
N LYS A 166 -8.33 30.05 18.33
CA LYS A 166 -9.75 30.48 18.47
C LYS A 166 -10.67 29.27 18.56
N THR A 167 -11.20 29.09 19.76
CA THR A 167 -12.37 28.27 20.09
C THR A 167 -13.60 28.73 19.29
N VAL A 168 -14.25 27.81 18.58
CA VAL A 168 -15.66 27.96 18.20
C VAL A 168 -16.43 26.79 18.77
N ASP A 169 -17.19 27.13 19.80
CA ASP A 169 -18.21 26.34 20.45
C ASP A 169 -19.39 26.10 19.49
N CYS A 170 -19.89 24.87 19.43
CA CYS A 170 -21.18 24.58 18.81
C CYS A 170 -21.74 23.31 19.46
N SER A 171 -22.20 23.47 20.70
CA SER A 171 -23.06 22.53 21.41
C SER A 171 -24.53 22.74 21.00
N MET A 172 -25.30 21.65 21.07
CA MET A 172 -26.77 21.49 20.89
C MET A 172 -27.24 21.15 19.45
N LEU A 173 -27.20 19.87 19.04
CA LEU A 173 -28.26 18.80 19.15
C LEU A 173 -29.21 18.76 17.92
N PRO A 174 -30.05 17.71 17.67
CA PRO A 174 -30.04 16.31 18.15
C PRO A 174 -30.40 15.22 17.09
N ILE A 175 -29.94 13.98 17.33
CA ILE A 175 -30.70 12.70 17.21
C ILE A 175 -31.14 12.16 15.83
N LEU A 176 -31.09 12.89 14.70
CA LEU A 176 -31.51 12.33 13.40
C LEU A 176 -30.42 11.61 12.58
N LEU A 177 -29.18 11.58 13.05
CA LEU A 177 -28.05 10.97 12.32
C LEU A 177 -27.73 9.52 12.76
N LEU A 178 -28.57 8.89 13.59
CA LEU A 178 -28.29 7.58 14.19
C LEU A 178 -28.91 6.38 13.43
N ILE A 179 -29.61 6.60 12.30
CA ILE A 179 -30.35 5.51 11.61
C ILE A 179 -29.87 5.25 10.16
N MET A 180 -28.98 6.07 9.59
CA MET A 180 -28.54 5.89 8.19
C MET A 180 -27.04 5.56 8.15
N LEU A 181 -26.73 4.30 7.81
CA LEU A 181 -25.41 3.66 7.68
C LEU A 181 -24.93 2.89 8.92
N ALA A 182 -25.69 1.89 9.36
CA ALA A 182 -25.04 0.72 9.94
C ALA A 182 -24.03 0.20 8.89
N PRO A 183 -22.72 0.10 9.20
CA PRO A 183 -21.76 -0.54 8.32
C PRO A 183 -22.30 -1.92 7.93
N PRO A 184 -22.09 -2.42 6.69
CA PRO A 184 -22.41 -3.81 6.39
C PRO A 184 -21.76 -4.66 7.49
N LYS A 185 -22.57 -5.53 8.11
CA LYS A 185 -22.09 -6.34 9.22
C LYS A 185 -20.79 -7.02 8.80
N PRO A 186 -19.73 -6.93 9.61
CA PRO A 186 -18.45 -7.46 9.21
C PRO A 186 -18.61 -8.98 9.07
N HIS A 187 -18.34 -9.49 7.86
CA HIS A 187 -18.41 -10.91 7.57
C HIS A 187 -17.00 -11.52 7.59
N CYS A 188 -16.86 -12.69 8.21
CA CYS A 188 -15.59 -13.43 8.25
C CYS A 188 -15.82 -14.92 7.98
N ALA A 189 -14.89 -15.56 7.28
CA ALA A 189 -14.90 -17.02 7.08
C ALA A 189 -14.85 -17.80 8.41
N PHE A 190 -14.25 -17.20 9.45
CA PHE A 190 -14.26 -17.75 10.81
C PHE A 190 -15.60 -17.55 11.54
N GLY A 191 -16.53 -16.75 11.01
CA GLY A 191 -17.85 -16.52 11.61
C GLY A 191 -17.78 -16.15 13.09
N VAL A 192 -18.51 -16.89 13.93
CA VAL A 192 -18.56 -16.72 15.39
C VAL A 192 -17.20 -16.89 16.07
N ALA A 193 -16.26 -17.60 15.44
CA ALA A 193 -14.90 -17.73 15.96
C ALA A 193 -14.04 -16.49 15.67
N CYS A 194 -14.52 -15.47 14.97
CA CYS A 194 -13.74 -14.26 14.69
C CYS A 194 -13.66 -13.31 15.92
N ASP A 195 -12.50 -13.13 16.54
CA ASP A 195 -12.35 -12.33 17.79
C ASP A 195 -12.43 -10.81 17.59
N SER A 196 -12.91 -10.34 16.45
CA SER A 196 -13.08 -8.91 16.20
C SER A 196 -14.17 -8.25 17.05
N SER A 197 -15.05 -9.08 17.62
CA SER A 197 -16.22 -8.69 18.43
C SER A 197 -16.54 -9.83 19.41
N PRO A 198 -17.16 -9.54 20.57
CA PRO A 198 -17.47 -10.56 21.57
C PRO A 198 -18.36 -11.70 21.05
N GLU A 199 -19.33 -11.38 20.19
CA GLU A 199 -20.25 -12.35 19.59
C GLU A 199 -19.70 -12.99 18.30
N GLY A 200 -18.48 -12.62 17.92
CA GLY A 200 -17.91 -12.96 16.63
C GLY A 200 -18.50 -12.19 15.46
N GLN A 201 -18.31 -12.70 14.24
CA GLN A 201 -18.82 -12.11 13.00
C GLN A 201 -19.86 -13.01 12.33
N GLU A 202 -20.70 -12.43 11.47
CA GLU A 202 -21.51 -13.23 10.56
C GLU A 202 -20.60 -13.99 9.59
N LYS A 203 -20.94 -15.25 9.30
CA LYS A 203 -20.12 -16.09 8.42
C LYS A 203 -20.08 -15.51 7.01
N GLY A 204 -18.88 -15.34 6.48
CA GLY A 204 -18.61 -14.78 5.16
C GLY A 204 -17.75 -15.66 4.28
N PRO A 205 -17.63 -15.33 2.98
CA PRO A 205 -16.81 -16.08 2.03
C PRO A 205 -15.31 -15.80 2.12
N ASN A 206 -14.86 -14.87 2.99
CA ASN A 206 -13.48 -14.40 3.03
C ASN A 206 -13.00 -14.16 4.47
N ILE A 207 -11.69 -14.22 4.68
CA ILE A 207 -11.05 -13.80 5.94
C ILE A 207 -11.17 -12.28 6.06
N CYS A 208 -11.75 -11.79 7.17
CA CYS A 208 -11.92 -10.36 7.40
C CYS A 208 -10.57 -9.66 7.68
N SER A 209 -10.54 -8.32 7.67
CA SER A 209 -9.31 -7.56 7.90
C SER A 209 -8.70 -7.76 9.29
N TRP A 210 -9.52 -8.02 10.31
CA TRP A 210 -9.06 -8.36 11.65
C TRP A 210 -8.28 -9.68 11.64
N CYS A 211 -8.87 -10.76 11.12
CA CYS A 211 -8.20 -12.05 11.04
C CYS A 211 -6.98 -11.99 10.12
N LYS A 212 -7.02 -11.20 9.04
CA LYS A 212 -5.83 -10.96 8.21
C LYS A 212 -4.67 -10.31 8.97
N ASN A 213 -4.91 -9.67 10.11
CA ASN A 213 -3.85 -9.10 10.95
C ASN A 213 -3.14 -10.14 11.83
N MET A 214 -3.73 -11.32 12.04
CA MET A 214 -3.09 -12.43 12.77
C MET A 214 -1.88 -13.00 12.01
N SER A 215 -1.06 -13.77 12.74
CA SER A 215 -0.02 -14.62 12.13
C SER A 215 -0.67 -15.76 11.34
N PHE A 216 0.09 -16.34 10.40
CA PHE A 216 -0.41 -17.50 9.64
C PHE A 216 -0.56 -18.72 10.54
N ASP A 217 0.38 -18.94 11.48
CA ASP A 217 0.30 -20.02 12.45
C ASP A 217 -1.00 -19.94 13.28
N ALA A 218 -1.31 -18.75 13.82
CA ALA A 218 -2.56 -18.54 14.56
C ALA A 218 -3.80 -18.69 13.69
N LEU A 219 -3.74 -18.36 12.39
CA LEU A 219 -4.84 -18.59 11.45
C LEU A 219 -5.05 -20.09 11.18
N TYR A 220 -3.98 -20.85 10.98
CA TYR A 220 -4.06 -22.29 10.75
C TYR A 220 -4.55 -23.03 11.99
N GLU A 221 -3.99 -22.73 13.17
CA GLU A 221 -4.45 -23.28 14.44
C GLU A 221 -5.94 -23.02 14.65
N LYS A 222 -6.37 -21.78 14.43
CA LYS A 222 -7.78 -21.39 14.54
C LYS A 222 -8.68 -22.07 13.50
N SER A 223 -8.14 -22.49 12.36
CA SER A 223 -8.89 -23.20 11.33
C SER A 223 -9.18 -24.66 11.69
N GLU A 224 -8.35 -25.27 12.55
CA GLU A 224 -8.53 -26.67 12.98
C GLU A 224 -9.82 -26.88 13.76
N THR A 225 -10.28 -25.86 14.48
CA THR A 225 -11.48 -25.93 15.31
C THR A 225 -12.77 -25.64 14.54
N GLN A 226 -12.69 -25.40 13.22
CA GLN A 226 -13.82 -24.97 12.41
C GLN A 226 -14.47 -26.13 11.64
N PRO A 227 -15.81 -26.19 11.48
CA PRO A 227 -16.46 -27.22 10.68
C PRO A 227 -16.01 -27.27 9.21
N GLU A 228 -15.54 -26.15 8.66
CA GLU A 228 -15.09 -26.02 7.27
C GLU A 228 -13.56 -25.82 7.16
N THR A 229 -12.78 -26.49 8.01
CA THR A 229 -11.30 -26.38 8.07
C THR A 229 -10.64 -26.36 6.69
N ARG A 230 -11.00 -27.31 5.80
CA ARG A 230 -10.36 -27.41 4.47
C ARG A 230 -10.59 -26.17 3.60
N TYR A 231 -11.78 -25.58 3.67
CA TYR A 231 -12.10 -24.37 2.93
C TYR A 231 -11.36 -23.16 3.52
N ILE A 232 -11.34 -23.03 4.85
CA ILE A 232 -10.66 -21.94 5.54
C ILE A 232 -9.15 -22.00 5.29
N LYS A 233 -8.52 -23.18 5.36
CA LYS A 233 -7.10 -23.38 5.03
C LYS A 233 -6.79 -22.89 3.61
N ARG A 234 -7.63 -23.21 2.62
CA ARG A 234 -7.46 -22.69 1.24
C ARG A 234 -7.54 -21.16 1.17
N LEU A 235 -8.39 -20.52 1.97
CA LEU A 235 -8.44 -19.06 2.03
C LEU A 235 -7.18 -18.48 2.67
N ILE A 236 -6.63 -19.13 3.70
CA ILE A 236 -5.37 -18.74 4.35
C ILE A 236 -4.22 -18.89 3.34
N ASP A 237 -4.14 -20.01 2.63
CA ASP A 237 -3.16 -20.26 1.58
C ASP A 237 -3.25 -19.20 0.48
N ALA A 238 -4.46 -18.92 -0.02
CA ALA A 238 -4.68 -17.93 -1.08
C ALA A 238 -4.23 -16.52 -0.62
N TYR A 239 -4.49 -16.17 0.64
CA TYR A 239 -4.03 -14.93 1.22
C TYR A 239 -2.50 -14.88 1.35
N MET A 240 -1.86 -15.97 1.76
CA MET A 240 -0.40 -16.06 1.84
C MET A 240 0.25 -15.87 0.46
N HIS A 241 -0.22 -16.59 -0.56
CA HIS A 241 0.27 -16.44 -1.93
C HIS A 241 0.03 -15.03 -2.49
N GLN A 242 -1.05 -14.35 -2.06
CA GLN A 242 -1.26 -12.95 -2.41
C GLN A 242 -0.15 -12.06 -1.83
N LEU A 243 0.19 -12.22 -0.55
CA LEU A 243 1.27 -11.44 0.07
C LEU A 243 2.65 -11.74 -0.53
N GLU A 244 2.91 -12.98 -0.93
CA GLU A 244 4.13 -13.38 -1.65
C GLU A 244 4.27 -12.64 -2.98
N ARG A 245 3.22 -12.68 -3.83
CA ARG A 245 3.20 -11.92 -5.08
C ARG A 245 3.35 -10.41 -4.86
N ASP A 246 2.64 -9.87 -3.88
CA ASP A 246 2.71 -8.43 -3.55
C ASP A 246 4.12 -8.04 -3.09
N SER A 247 4.79 -8.89 -2.30
CA SER A 247 6.17 -8.66 -1.83
C SER A 247 7.17 -8.69 -2.98
N GLU A 248 7.10 -9.72 -3.83
CA GLU A 248 7.95 -9.87 -5.01
C GLU A 248 7.79 -8.69 -5.97
N GLU A 249 6.55 -8.29 -6.27
CA GLU A 249 6.28 -7.16 -7.16
C GLU A 249 6.84 -5.86 -6.58
N ARG A 250 6.71 -5.63 -5.27
CA ARG A 250 7.28 -4.46 -4.59
C ARG A 250 8.80 -4.45 -4.68
N ILE A 251 9.45 -5.59 -4.49
CA ILE A 251 10.92 -5.72 -4.58
C ILE A 251 11.39 -5.41 -6.01
N ILE A 252 10.78 -6.04 -7.01
CA ILE A 252 11.14 -5.86 -8.43
C ILE A 252 10.99 -4.40 -8.86
N LYS A 253 9.96 -3.70 -8.37
CA LYS A 253 9.65 -2.32 -8.74
C LYS A 253 10.30 -1.27 -7.85
N GLY A 254 11.05 -1.68 -6.83
CA GLY A 254 11.66 -0.77 -5.86
C GLY A 254 10.63 0.07 -5.07
N TRP A 255 9.43 -0.48 -4.86
CA TRP A 255 8.39 0.17 -4.06
C TRP A 255 8.65 0.02 -2.55
N SER A 256 7.85 0.73 -1.75
CA SER A 256 7.84 0.51 -0.30
C SER A 256 7.54 -0.95 0.03
N TYR A 257 8.23 -1.48 1.04
CA TYR A 257 8.10 -2.86 1.46
C TYR A 257 6.82 -3.08 2.29
N LEU A 258 6.42 -4.34 2.42
CA LEU A 258 5.39 -4.70 3.38
C LEU A 258 5.91 -4.51 4.80
N CYS A 259 5.02 -4.11 5.72
CA CYS A 259 5.30 -4.18 7.15
C CYS A 259 5.80 -5.58 7.53
N ALA A 260 6.80 -5.70 8.41
CA ALA A 260 7.35 -6.98 8.84
C ALA A 260 6.28 -7.95 9.41
N CYS A 261 5.20 -7.44 10.00
CA CYS A 261 4.05 -8.26 10.44
C CYS A 261 3.26 -8.92 9.29
N LYS A 262 3.48 -8.50 8.05
CA LYS A 262 2.80 -9.01 6.85
C LYS A 262 3.76 -9.52 5.78
N ASP A 263 5.01 -9.10 5.80
CA ASP A 263 6.03 -9.59 4.88
C ASP A 263 6.20 -11.12 5.01
N PRO A 264 6.02 -11.90 3.92
CA PRO A 264 6.18 -13.35 3.94
C PRO A 264 7.54 -13.84 4.42
N GLU A 265 8.61 -13.05 4.26
CA GLU A 265 9.95 -13.44 4.71
C GLU A 265 9.99 -13.73 6.22
N TYR A 266 9.22 -12.98 7.01
CA TYR A 266 9.21 -13.12 8.46
C TYR A 266 8.10 -14.02 8.98
N ARG A 267 7.46 -14.84 8.11
CA ARG A 267 6.29 -15.63 8.52
C ARG A 267 6.58 -16.67 9.60
N PHE A 268 7.78 -17.26 9.58
CA PHE A 268 8.20 -18.29 10.52
C PHE A 268 9.01 -17.72 11.70
N GLN A 269 9.08 -16.40 11.83
CA GLN A 269 9.78 -15.79 12.95
C GLN A 269 8.93 -15.92 14.21
N THR A 270 9.52 -16.41 15.30
CA THR A 270 8.84 -16.69 16.56
C THR A 270 8.15 -15.45 17.13
N TRP A 271 8.77 -14.27 17.00
CA TRP A 271 8.19 -13.00 17.45
C TRP A 271 6.86 -12.65 16.77
N ARG A 272 6.56 -13.24 15.62
CA ARG A 272 5.32 -12.98 14.88
C ARG A 272 4.18 -13.90 15.31
N GLN A 273 4.47 -15.06 15.89
CA GLN A 273 3.48 -16.14 16.07
C GLN A 273 2.23 -15.67 16.81
N ASP A 274 2.40 -14.84 17.84
CA ASP A 274 1.28 -14.42 18.71
C ASP A 274 0.85 -12.96 18.53
N PHE A 275 1.51 -12.21 17.67
CA PHE A 275 1.21 -10.79 17.53
C PHE A 275 -0.06 -10.55 16.70
N ASN A 276 -1.03 -9.87 17.32
CA ASN A 276 -2.18 -9.30 16.64
C ASN A 276 -2.40 -7.85 17.13
N PRO A 277 -2.45 -6.83 16.25
CA PRO A 277 -2.69 -5.44 16.65
C PRO A 277 -4.08 -5.19 17.27
N ARG A 278 -4.98 -6.18 17.27
CA ARG A 278 -6.34 -6.12 17.84
C ARG A 278 -7.15 -4.96 17.28
N ASP A 279 -7.05 -4.74 15.97
CA ASP A 279 -7.94 -3.84 15.24
C ASP A 279 -8.09 -4.31 13.77
N SER A 280 -9.10 -3.77 13.08
CA SER A 280 -9.45 -4.14 11.70
C SER A 280 -8.76 -3.30 10.62
N ARG A 281 -7.90 -2.34 10.99
CA ARG A 281 -7.16 -1.50 10.04
C ARG A 281 -6.12 -2.33 9.31
N VAL A 282 -5.81 -1.94 8.09
CA VAL A 282 -4.81 -2.63 7.25
C VAL A 282 -3.41 -2.22 7.69
N CYS A 283 -2.43 -3.12 7.56
CA CYS A 283 -1.02 -2.76 7.77
C CYS A 283 -0.54 -1.78 6.70
N GLY A 284 0.26 -0.81 7.11
CA GLY A 284 0.92 0.11 6.17
C GLY A 284 2.12 -0.52 5.49
N THR A 285 2.71 0.23 4.58
CA THR A 285 4.01 -0.09 3.95
C THR A 285 5.14 0.60 4.71
N VAL A 286 6.37 0.20 4.43
CA VAL A 286 7.57 0.68 5.12
C VAL A 286 8.71 0.96 4.16
N ARG A 287 9.65 1.81 4.59
CA ARG A 287 10.79 2.21 3.76
C ARG A 287 11.86 1.13 3.68
N HIS A 288 12.04 0.38 4.76
CA HIS A 288 13.09 -0.63 4.85
C HIS A 288 12.52 -2.02 5.13
N ARG A 289 13.12 -3.03 4.51
CA ARG A 289 12.82 -4.43 4.81
C ARG A 289 13.07 -4.72 6.31
N GLY A 290 12.20 -5.52 6.91
CA GLY A 290 12.23 -5.83 8.34
C GLY A 290 11.66 -4.74 9.25
N GLN A 291 11.06 -3.68 8.70
CA GLN A 291 10.48 -2.60 9.48
C GLN A 291 8.99 -2.84 9.77
N LEU A 292 8.54 -2.51 10.97
CA LEU A 292 7.14 -2.43 11.36
C LEU A 292 6.57 -1.09 10.88
N CYS A 293 5.37 -1.08 10.30
CA CYS A 293 4.68 0.18 10.07
C CYS A 293 4.36 0.87 11.41
N ALA A 294 4.26 2.19 11.41
CA ALA A 294 4.05 2.99 12.63
C ALA A 294 2.88 2.50 13.50
N ARG A 295 1.80 2.02 12.88
CA ARG A 295 0.67 1.40 13.58
C ARG A 295 1.06 0.10 14.29
N CYS A 296 1.72 -0.82 13.60
CA CYS A 296 2.08 -2.12 14.18
C CYS A 296 3.10 -1.94 15.31
N TYR A 297 4.07 -1.05 15.12
CA TYR A 297 5.03 -0.72 16.17
C TYR A 297 4.35 -0.15 17.42
N ARG A 298 3.46 0.84 17.25
CA ARG A 298 2.69 1.40 18.38
C ARG A 298 1.83 0.35 19.07
N LYS A 299 1.18 -0.53 18.32
CA LYS A 299 0.36 -1.62 18.88
C LYS A 299 1.19 -2.65 19.63
N ALA A 300 2.39 -2.95 19.15
CA ALA A 300 3.31 -3.83 19.87
C ALA A 300 3.78 -3.20 21.20
N LEU A 301 4.03 -1.87 21.22
CA LEU A 301 4.33 -1.14 22.46
C LEU A 301 3.14 -1.12 23.43
N GLU A 302 1.93 -0.81 22.94
CA GLU A 302 0.69 -0.81 23.76
C GLU A 302 0.39 -2.19 24.38
N GLN A 303 0.82 -3.27 23.72
CA GLN A 303 0.63 -4.65 24.16
C GLN A 303 1.85 -5.23 24.91
N ASP A 304 2.83 -4.39 25.26
CA ASP A 304 4.05 -4.76 25.99
C ASP A 304 4.74 -6.01 25.42
N GLN A 305 4.93 -6.02 24.10
CA GLN A 305 5.48 -7.17 23.40
C GLN A 305 6.99 -7.30 23.64
N SER A 306 7.40 -8.32 24.40
CA SER A 306 8.80 -8.57 24.77
C SER A 306 9.75 -8.74 23.58
N TRP A 307 9.26 -9.29 22.46
CA TRP A 307 10.06 -9.50 21.26
C TRP A 307 10.46 -8.21 20.55
N LEU A 308 9.88 -7.05 20.91
CA LEU A 308 10.37 -5.74 20.44
C LEU A 308 11.81 -5.48 20.86
N ALA A 309 12.34 -6.19 21.87
CA ALA A 309 13.75 -6.14 22.21
C ALA A 309 14.69 -6.60 21.06
N HIS A 310 14.18 -7.32 20.06
CA HIS A 310 14.93 -7.68 18.85
C HIS A 310 14.88 -6.62 17.75
N PHE A 311 14.18 -5.51 17.99
CA PHE A 311 14.05 -4.39 17.07
C PHE A 311 14.86 -3.19 17.58
N GLU A 312 15.52 -2.49 16.66
CA GLU A 312 16.00 -1.14 16.92
C GLU A 312 14.94 -0.15 16.45
N GLY A 313 14.21 0.43 17.40
CA GLY A 313 13.01 1.20 17.08
C GLY A 313 11.99 0.29 16.39
N ASP A 314 11.57 0.66 15.19
CA ASP A 314 10.61 -0.11 14.40
C ASP A 314 11.25 -1.13 13.45
N ARG A 315 12.59 -1.28 13.44
CA ARG A 315 13.28 -2.12 12.46
C ARG A 315 13.94 -3.34 13.10
N LEU A 316 13.67 -4.52 12.55
CA LEU A 316 14.20 -5.79 13.02
C LEU A 316 15.74 -5.81 12.97
N GLY A 317 16.36 -6.30 14.04
CA GLY A 317 17.79 -6.34 14.24
C GLY A 317 18.40 -4.96 14.49
N PHE A 318 19.71 -4.93 14.70
CA PHE A 318 20.49 -3.74 15.03
C PHE A 318 21.42 -3.36 13.87
N PRO A 319 21.92 -2.12 13.78
CA PRO A 319 22.96 -1.79 12.83
C PRO A 319 24.19 -2.65 13.14
N CYS A 320 24.85 -3.16 12.09
CA CYS A 320 26.18 -3.72 12.27
C CYS A 320 27.07 -2.67 12.95
N VAL A 321 27.91 -3.09 13.89
CA VAL A 321 28.87 -2.22 14.61
C VAL A 321 29.63 -1.26 13.68
N PHE A 322 30.04 -1.70 12.48
CA PHE A 322 30.71 -0.83 11.49
C PHE A 322 29.85 0.31 10.95
N GLU A 323 28.54 0.07 10.82
CA GLU A 323 27.61 1.02 10.23
C GLU A 323 26.83 1.80 11.29
N ASP A 324 26.93 1.42 12.56
CA ASP A 324 26.25 2.07 13.66
C ASP A 324 26.75 3.51 13.86
N PRO A 325 25.92 4.53 13.63
CA PRO A 325 26.32 5.93 13.79
C PRO A 325 26.73 6.28 15.22
N ARG A 326 26.21 5.55 16.22
CA ARG A 326 26.46 5.81 17.64
C ARG A 326 27.90 5.47 18.02
N LEU A 327 28.52 4.53 17.30
CA LEU A 327 29.89 4.05 17.51
C LEU A 327 30.92 4.83 16.67
N ARG A 328 30.54 5.97 16.07
CA ARG A 328 31.45 6.82 15.28
C ARG A 328 32.18 7.89 16.09
N ARG A 329 32.06 7.87 17.42
CA ARG A 329 32.75 8.84 18.28
C ARG A 329 34.26 8.59 18.26
N GLN A 330 35.04 9.67 18.20
CA GLN A 330 36.50 9.58 18.04
C GLN A 330 37.20 8.84 19.18
N THR A 331 36.64 8.88 20.40
CA THR A 331 37.12 8.14 21.58
C THR A 331 36.96 6.63 21.45
N ASP A 332 36.01 6.18 20.63
CA ASP A 332 35.57 4.79 20.56
C ASP A 332 36.10 4.11 19.29
N MET A 333 36.90 4.79 18.44
CA MET A 333 37.31 4.25 17.14
C MET A 333 38.56 3.35 17.15
N SER A 334 39.17 3.09 18.31
CA SER A 334 40.39 2.25 18.38
C SER A 334 40.15 0.84 17.83
N TRP A 335 38.98 0.26 18.10
CA TRP A 335 38.57 -1.01 17.52
C TRP A 335 38.31 -0.93 16.00
N ARG A 336 38.05 0.25 15.42
CA ARG A 336 37.77 0.42 13.99
C ARG A 336 39.04 0.51 13.15
N ILE A 337 40.11 1.06 13.72
CA ILE A 337 41.45 1.05 13.12
C ILE A 337 42.03 -0.37 13.19
N GLY A 338 41.75 -1.06 14.29
CA GLY A 338 42.14 -2.45 14.47
C GLY A 338 43.54 -2.63 15.02
N PRO A 339 44.01 -3.88 15.05
CA PRO A 339 45.36 -4.22 15.46
C PRO A 339 46.36 -3.64 14.46
N VAL A 340 47.45 -3.09 14.98
CA VAL A 340 48.57 -2.58 14.19
C VAL A 340 49.74 -3.55 14.22
N ASP A 341 50.50 -3.61 13.13
CA ASP A 341 51.75 -4.36 13.04
C ASP A 341 52.89 -3.68 13.83
N GLU A 342 54.07 -4.29 13.79
CA GLU A 342 55.29 -3.76 14.46
C GLU A 342 55.72 -2.38 13.94
N LEU A 343 55.26 -2.00 12.75
CA LEU A 343 55.51 -0.72 12.11
C LEU A 343 54.38 0.29 12.38
N GLY A 344 53.40 -0.06 13.22
CA GLY A 344 52.26 0.78 13.55
C GLY A 344 51.19 0.87 12.45
N ARG A 345 51.22 0.00 11.44
CA ARG A 345 50.25 0.01 10.33
C ARG A 345 49.07 -0.90 10.66
N PRO A 346 47.82 -0.45 10.47
CA PRO A 346 46.65 -1.28 10.70
C PRO A 346 46.57 -2.42 9.68
N ASP A 347 45.98 -3.55 10.08
CA ASP A 347 45.71 -4.66 9.18
C ASP A 347 44.79 -4.20 8.01
N PRO A 348 45.22 -4.36 6.75
CA PRO A 348 44.47 -3.88 5.58
C PRO A 348 43.13 -4.58 5.36
N CYS A 349 42.90 -5.74 6.01
CA CYS A 349 41.65 -6.49 5.96
C CYS A 349 40.70 -6.14 7.12
N TRP A 350 41.13 -5.31 8.06
CA TRP A 350 40.35 -4.93 9.23
C TRP A 350 39.16 -4.03 8.88
N GLU A 351 39.42 -2.96 8.13
CA GLU A 351 38.36 -2.05 7.69
C GLU A 351 37.49 -2.68 6.58
N LYS A 352 36.23 -2.23 6.51
CA LYS A 352 35.28 -2.72 5.51
C LYS A 352 35.67 -2.25 4.09
N ASP A 353 36.10 -3.19 3.26
CA ASP A 353 36.09 -3.02 1.80
C ASP A 353 34.70 -3.39 1.22
N SER A 354 33.91 -2.35 0.91
CA SER A 354 32.57 -2.53 0.33
C SER A 354 32.57 -3.12 -1.09
N ARG A 355 33.69 -3.07 -1.81
CA ARG A 355 33.81 -3.59 -3.18
C ARG A 355 34.05 -5.10 -3.18
N LYS A 356 34.70 -5.63 -2.15
CA LYS A 356 35.04 -7.06 -2.05
C LYS A 356 33.99 -7.91 -1.33
N HIS A 357 33.25 -7.34 -0.38
CA HIS A 357 32.51 -8.14 0.61
C HIS A 357 31.00 -7.86 0.68
N GLY A 358 30.47 -7.09 -0.26
CA GLY A 358 29.06 -6.72 -0.31
C GLY A 358 28.64 -5.71 0.78
N ARG A 359 27.34 -5.44 0.87
CA ARG A 359 26.79 -4.49 1.84
C ARG A 359 26.63 -5.14 3.21
N CYS A 360 26.86 -4.35 4.27
CA CYS A 360 26.56 -4.77 5.63
C CYS A 360 25.08 -5.06 5.80
N GLU A 361 24.79 -6.05 6.63
CA GLU A 361 23.45 -6.40 7.06
C GLU A 361 23.21 -5.90 8.48
N ARG A 362 22.01 -6.17 8.99
CA ARG A 362 21.68 -5.91 10.39
C ARG A 362 22.18 -7.07 11.24
N ALA A 363 22.60 -6.77 12.46
CA ALA A 363 23.04 -7.74 13.44
C ALA A 363 21.85 -8.22 14.30
N GLY A 364 21.96 -9.41 14.89
CA GLY A 364 20.92 -9.97 15.75
C GLY A 364 20.84 -9.29 17.12
N GLN A 365 21.96 -8.73 17.58
CA GLN A 365 22.10 -8.09 18.89
C GLN A 365 22.72 -6.69 18.79
N LYS A 366 22.46 -5.87 19.82
CA LYS A 366 23.10 -4.56 19.97
C LYS A 366 24.62 -4.74 20.08
N ASN A 367 25.38 -3.80 19.51
CA ASN A 367 26.84 -3.81 19.52
C ASN A 367 27.46 -5.09 18.90
N GLN A 368 26.75 -5.75 17.97
CA GLN A 368 27.25 -6.96 17.29
C GLN A 368 27.61 -6.67 15.82
N LEU A 369 28.63 -7.38 15.31
CA LEU A 369 28.88 -7.44 13.88
C LEU A 369 27.77 -8.23 13.17
N CYS A 370 27.34 -7.80 11.98
CA CYS A 370 26.52 -8.67 11.15
C CYS A 370 27.33 -9.90 10.72
N GLN A 371 26.66 -11.03 10.39
CA GLN A 371 27.33 -12.30 10.09
C GLN A 371 28.42 -12.16 9.00
N LYS A 372 28.17 -11.36 7.97
CA LYS A 372 29.14 -11.09 6.90
C LYS A 372 30.39 -10.38 7.40
N CYS A 373 30.24 -9.43 8.33
CA CYS A 373 31.38 -8.74 8.93
C CYS A 373 32.11 -9.62 9.94
N PHE A 374 31.38 -10.42 10.71
CA PHE A 374 31.97 -11.38 11.64
C PHE A 374 32.85 -12.40 10.90
N ASN A 375 32.29 -13.10 9.91
CA ASN A 375 33.02 -14.11 9.13
C ASN A 375 34.28 -13.56 8.44
N ARG A 376 34.29 -12.26 8.12
CA ARG A 376 35.46 -11.61 7.53
C ARG A 376 36.58 -11.38 8.56
N MET A 377 36.20 -11.04 9.78
CA MET A 377 37.13 -10.50 10.76
C MET A 377 37.58 -11.50 11.82
N CYS A 378 36.79 -12.55 12.06
CA CYS A 378 37.04 -13.45 13.19
C CYS A 378 38.42 -14.14 13.14
N GLU A 379 39.00 -14.27 11.95
CA GLU A 379 40.32 -14.85 11.72
C GLU A 379 41.47 -13.83 11.78
N ILE A 380 41.18 -12.52 11.82
CA ILE A 380 42.21 -11.49 11.84
C ILE A 380 42.88 -11.45 13.21
N ARG A 381 44.22 -11.42 13.23
CA ARG A 381 45.02 -11.34 14.46
C ARG A 381 44.55 -10.16 15.31
N GLY A 382 44.20 -10.40 16.57
CA GLY A 382 43.73 -9.34 17.47
C GLY A 382 42.23 -9.05 17.43
N PHE A 383 41.46 -9.79 16.62
CA PHE A 383 39.99 -9.73 16.63
C PHE A 383 39.40 -9.88 18.04
N GLY A 384 39.83 -10.92 18.74
CA GLY A 384 39.39 -11.25 20.11
C GLY A 384 39.66 -10.16 21.15
N ARG A 385 40.51 -9.17 20.85
CA ARG A 385 40.79 -8.02 21.73
C ARG A 385 39.58 -7.09 21.83
N TYR A 386 38.88 -6.88 20.73
CA TYR A 386 37.78 -5.92 20.64
C TYR A 386 36.43 -6.61 20.60
N PHE A 387 36.35 -7.77 19.95
CA PHE A 387 35.13 -8.52 19.77
C PHE A 387 35.19 -9.85 20.51
N ASP A 388 34.03 -10.33 20.93
CA ASP A 388 33.86 -11.72 21.31
C ASP A 388 34.04 -12.63 20.09
N THR A 389 34.75 -13.75 20.28
CA THR A 389 35.12 -14.67 19.20
C THR A 389 33.99 -15.61 18.79
N GLU A 390 32.95 -15.76 19.61
CA GLU A 390 31.83 -16.66 19.36
C GLU A 390 30.73 -15.93 18.57
N TRP A 391 30.40 -14.70 18.97
CA TRP A 391 29.25 -13.97 18.42
C TRP A 391 29.61 -12.67 17.70
N GLY A 392 30.87 -12.22 17.76
CA GLY A 392 31.28 -10.96 17.15
C GLY A 392 30.69 -9.74 17.84
N THR A 393 30.34 -9.87 19.13
CA THR A 393 29.83 -8.77 19.95
C THR A 393 30.99 -7.92 20.45
N LEU A 394 30.88 -6.60 20.29
CA LEU A 394 31.90 -5.66 20.74
C LEU A 394 31.97 -5.69 22.28
N ARG A 395 33.17 -5.93 22.81
CA ARG A 395 33.41 -6.08 24.26
C ARG A 395 33.14 -4.77 25.00
N GLU A 396 32.76 -4.90 26.28
CA GLU A 396 32.56 -3.77 27.19
C GLU A 396 33.81 -2.87 27.24
N GLY A 397 33.61 -1.55 27.16
CA GLY A 397 34.68 -0.55 27.07
C GLY A 397 34.98 -0.05 25.65
N PHE A 398 34.44 -0.70 24.61
CA PHE A 398 34.56 -0.24 23.21
C PHE A 398 33.21 0.08 22.55
N GLY A 399 32.09 -0.24 23.20
CA GLY A 399 30.72 -0.05 22.70
C GLY A 399 29.85 0.92 23.52
N VAL A 400 28.59 1.12 23.09
CA VAL A 400 27.57 1.98 23.75
C VAL A 400 26.74 1.22 24.78
#